data_AF-A0A855MQF9-F1
#
_entry.id   AF-A0A855MQF9-F1
#
_cell.length_a   1.000
_cell.length_b   1.000
_cell.length_c   1.000
_cell.angle_alpha   90.00
_cell.angle_beta   90.00
_cell.angle_gamma   90.00
#
_symmetry.space_group_name_H-M   'P 1'
#
loop_
_entity.id
_entity.type
_entity.pdbx_description
1 polymer ?
#
loop_
_entity_poly.entity_id
_entity_poly.type
_entity_poly.pdbx_seq_one_letter_code
_entity_poly.pdbx_strand_id
1 'polypeptide(L)'
;MSFKSVRGRIIAIIVVIFVLFGAAIFFNIFSLARSNDGLGSYRDLSEVTNQISEIENNFFGAALAFKDYVVNYDEQTKETFTQNINTVQSFFTGESTDSTVVQNVITKIGEYESNFNQIVQLNEEKNRLVNQDFKDISNELRQIITEFKTLAQENNISTLVFYANSLLNKLDNIDNLSSMYFSSKSLGDKNNILNAFNELDSQLLVMQYGLTSDEPTEMFNKMKGIFEQFKNTFNQIVTAIESQEPIIEQMEQARV
;
A
#
# COMPACT_ATOMS: atom_id res chain seq x y z
N MET A 1 -22.74 39.54 74.86
CA MET A 1 -23.30 40.90 75.06
C MET A 1 -24.81 40.80 75.18
N SER A 2 -25.40 41.12 76.33
CA SER A 2 -26.86 41.06 76.53
C SER A 2 -27.50 42.32 75.97
N PHE A 3 -28.21 42.21 74.83
CA PHE A 3 -29.00 43.30 74.26
C PHE A 3 -30.23 43.55 75.14
N LYS A 4 -30.10 44.50 76.06
CA LYS A 4 -31.15 44.86 77.05
C LYS A 4 -32.28 45.72 76.48
N SER A 5 -32.21 46.20 75.23
CA SER A 5 -33.29 46.94 74.57
C SER A 5 -33.83 46.20 73.34
N VAL A 6 -35.14 46.35 73.08
CA VAL A 6 -35.84 45.77 71.92
C VAL A 6 -35.15 46.17 70.62
N ARG A 7 -34.71 47.43 70.52
CA ARG A 7 -33.98 47.97 69.36
C ARG A 7 -32.65 47.23 69.09
N GLY A 8 -31.90 46.88 70.14
CA GLY A 8 -30.64 46.14 70.01
C GLY A 8 -30.84 44.71 69.51
N ARG A 9 -31.91 44.04 69.95
CA ARG A 9 -32.29 42.70 69.45
C ARG A 9 -32.70 42.74 67.98
N ILE A 10 -33.47 43.75 67.57
CA ILE A 10 -33.87 43.95 66.17
C ILE A 10 -32.64 44.16 65.29
N ILE A 11 -31.68 45.01 65.69
CA ILE A 11 -30.44 45.23 64.95
C ILE A 11 -29.62 43.94 64.84
N ALA A 12 -29.49 43.18 65.93
CA ALA A 12 -28.75 41.91 65.92
C ALA A 12 -29.38 40.88 64.97
N ILE A 13 -30.73 40.77 64.96
CA ILE A 13 -31.46 39.90 64.03
C ILE A 13 -31.19 40.33 62.58
N ILE A 14 -31.28 41.63 62.28
CA ILE A 14 -31.03 42.17 60.94
C ILE A 14 -29.58 41.85 60.50
N VAL A 15 -28.59 42.07 61.36
CA VAL A 15 -27.18 41.75 61.06
C VAL A 15 -26.98 40.26 60.79
N VAL A 16 -27.57 39.38 61.61
CA VAL A 16 -27.51 37.93 61.40
C VAL A 16 -28.16 37.55 60.07
N ILE A 17 -29.31 38.13 59.73
CA ILE A 17 -29.98 37.91 58.44
C ILE A 17 -29.06 38.34 57.28
N PHE A 18 -28.43 39.52 57.36
CA PHE A 18 -27.51 40.01 56.33
C PHE A 18 -26.27 39.12 56.18
N VAL A 19 -25.71 38.62 57.27
CA VAL A 19 -24.57 37.69 57.23
C VAL A 19 -24.96 36.37 56.57
N LEU A 20 -26.11 35.80 56.96
CA LEU A 20 -26.62 34.57 56.35
C LEU A 20 -26.95 34.76 54.87
N PHE A 21 -27.52 35.91 54.51
CA PHE A 21 -27.83 36.25 53.12
C PHE A 21 -26.56 36.45 52.28
N GLY A 22 -25.56 37.15 52.82
CA GLY A 22 -24.25 37.32 52.16
C GLY A 22 -23.52 35.99 51.97
N ALA A 23 -23.54 35.11 52.98
CA ALA A 23 -22.99 33.76 52.86
C ALA A 23 -23.71 32.95 51.78
N ALA A 24 -25.05 32.98 51.74
CA ALA A 24 -25.84 32.29 50.72
C ALA A 24 -25.54 32.79 49.30
N ILE A 25 -25.40 34.11 49.11
CA ILE A 25 -25.00 34.69 47.81
C ILE A 25 -23.60 34.21 47.42
N PHE A 26 -22.63 34.26 48.34
CA PHE A 26 -21.26 33.82 48.08
C PHE A 26 -21.20 32.33 47.68
N PHE A 27 -21.90 31.46 48.41
CA PHE A 27 -22.01 30.04 48.07
C PHE A 27 -22.64 29.82 46.69
N ASN A 28 -23.68 30.57 46.34
CA ASN A 28 -24.30 30.47 45.01
C ASN A 28 -23.35 30.91 43.90
N ILE A 29 -22.64 32.04 44.06
CA ILE A 29 -21.67 32.52 43.06
C ILE A 29 -20.52 31.52 42.89
N PHE A 30 -19.97 31.00 43.99
CA PHE A 30 -18.88 30.02 43.95
C PHE A 30 -19.31 28.69 43.32
N SER A 31 -20.54 28.25 43.63
CA SER A 31 -21.15 27.06 43.02
C SER A 31 -21.35 27.25 41.52
N LEU A 32 -21.84 28.42 41.08
CA LEU A 32 -22.01 28.77 39.68
C LEU A 32 -20.68 28.79 38.91
N ALA A 33 -19.63 29.40 39.49
CA ALA A 33 -18.30 29.42 38.88
C ALA A 33 -17.73 28.00 38.69
N ARG A 34 -17.78 27.17 39.75
CA ARG A 34 -17.32 25.78 39.68
C ARG A 34 -18.15 24.93 38.69
N SER A 35 -19.46 25.17 38.61
CA SER A 35 -20.33 24.52 37.64
C SER A 35 -19.96 24.91 36.20
N ASN A 36 -19.70 26.21 35.97
CA ASN A 36 -19.26 26.71 34.66
C ASN A 36 -17.92 26.09 34.23
N ASP A 37 -16.96 25.97 35.14
CA ASP A 37 -15.66 25.31 34.85
C ASP A 37 -15.85 23.81 34.57
N GLY A 38 -16.75 23.15 35.30
CA GLY A 38 -17.12 21.75 35.07
C GLY A 38 -17.78 21.52 33.70
N LEU A 39 -18.66 22.43 33.28
CA LEU A 39 -19.27 22.41 31.94
C LEU A 39 -18.24 22.68 30.84
N GLY A 40 -17.28 23.57 31.08
CA GLY A 40 -16.15 23.82 30.19
C GLY A 40 -15.33 22.55 29.97
N SER A 41 -14.94 21.89 31.06
CA SER A 41 -14.18 20.63 31.02
C SER A 41 -14.94 19.50 30.30
N TYR A 42 -16.26 19.39 30.53
CA TYR A 42 -17.10 18.42 29.82
C TYR A 42 -17.15 18.67 28.32
N ARG A 43 -17.28 19.95 27.91
CA ARG A 43 -17.27 20.35 26.50
C ARG A 43 -15.94 20.01 25.83
N ASP A 44 -14.82 20.31 26.49
CA ASP A 44 -13.49 20.03 25.94
C ASP A 44 -13.25 18.51 25.82
N LEU A 45 -13.68 17.72 26.81
CA LEU A 45 -13.62 16.25 26.74
C LEU A 45 -14.50 15.71 25.60
N SER A 46 -15.70 16.26 25.40
CA SER A 46 -16.59 15.88 24.31
C SER A 46 -15.97 16.20 22.95
N GLU A 47 -15.29 17.34 22.81
CA GLU A 47 -14.61 17.74 21.58
C GLU A 47 -13.47 16.78 21.24
N VAL A 48 -12.62 16.46 22.23
CA VAL A 48 -11.54 15.47 22.07
C VAL A 48 -12.10 14.08 21.73
N THR A 49 -13.21 13.68 22.37
CA THR A 49 -13.85 12.38 22.07
C THR A 49 -14.33 12.32 20.62
N ASN A 50 -14.96 13.39 20.12
CA ASN A 50 -15.39 13.45 18.73
C ASN A 50 -14.21 13.39 17.76
N GLN A 51 -13.12 14.10 18.05
CA GLN A 51 -11.89 14.05 17.24
C GLN A 51 -11.31 12.64 17.18
N ILE A 52 -11.23 11.94 18.32
CA ILE A 52 -10.77 10.54 18.36
C ILE A 52 -11.67 9.65 17.51
N SER A 53 -13.00 9.78 17.61
CA SER A 53 -13.93 9.01 16.78
C SER A 53 -13.77 9.30 15.28
N GLU A 54 -13.49 10.56 14.89
CA GLU A 54 -13.22 10.91 13.50
C GLU A 54 -11.89 10.31 13.02
N ILE A 55 -10.84 10.34 13.83
CA ILE A 55 -9.56 9.66 13.54
C ILE A 55 -9.78 8.17 13.32
N GLU A 56 -10.48 7.49 14.23
CA GLU A 56 -10.77 6.05 14.13
C GLU A 56 -11.56 5.71 12.87
N ASN A 57 -12.61 6.47 12.55
CA ASN A 57 -13.42 6.24 11.37
C ASN A 57 -12.64 6.43 10.06
N ASN A 58 -11.85 7.50 9.95
CA ASN A 58 -11.04 7.74 8.77
C ASN A 58 -9.93 6.70 8.64
N PHE A 59 -9.24 6.34 9.73
CA PHE A 59 -8.22 5.29 9.68
C PHE A 59 -8.81 3.93 9.28
N PHE A 60 -9.98 3.57 9.80
CA PHE A 60 -10.70 2.37 9.39
C PHE A 60 -11.09 2.43 7.89
N GLY A 61 -11.55 3.60 7.42
CA GLY A 61 -11.80 3.85 6.00
C GLY A 61 -10.55 3.66 5.12
N ALA A 62 -9.39 4.14 5.57
CA ALA A 62 -8.12 3.91 4.88
C ALA A 62 -7.74 2.41 4.87
N ALA A 63 -7.91 1.70 6.00
CA ALA A 63 -7.62 0.28 6.08
C ALA A 63 -8.52 -0.59 5.19
N LEU A 64 -9.80 -0.21 5.03
CA LEU A 64 -10.70 -0.84 4.06
C LEU A 64 -10.28 -0.54 2.62
N ALA A 65 -9.99 0.72 2.30
CA ALA A 65 -9.53 1.11 0.97
C ALA A 65 -8.22 0.40 0.58
N PHE A 66 -7.28 0.23 1.52
CA PHE A 66 -6.07 -0.57 1.33
C PHE A 66 -6.41 -2.02 0.94
N LYS A 67 -7.32 -2.67 1.68
CA LYS A 67 -7.72 -4.05 1.39
C LYS A 67 -8.31 -4.17 -0.02
N ASP A 68 -9.15 -3.22 -0.42
CA ASP A 68 -9.75 -3.21 -1.75
C ASP A 68 -8.70 -2.91 -2.84
N TYR A 69 -7.75 -2.02 -2.55
CA TYR A 69 -6.63 -1.70 -3.44
C TYR A 69 -5.73 -2.90 -3.71
N VAL A 70 -5.38 -3.71 -2.71
CA VAL A 70 -4.53 -4.90 -2.91
C VAL A 70 -5.21 -5.97 -3.78
N VAL A 71 -6.54 -5.94 -3.88
CA VAL A 71 -7.31 -6.82 -4.76
C VAL A 71 -7.36 -6.28 -6.19
N ASN A 72 -7.70 -5.00 -6.37
CA ASN A 72 -8.04 -4.44 -7.69
C ASN A 72 -7.00 -3.48 -8.27
N TYR A 73 -6.17 -2.86 -7.42
CA TYR A 73 -5.18 -1.84 -7.74
C TYR A 73 -5.73 -0.66 -8.56
N ASP A 74 -6.97 -0.27 -8.28
CA ASP A 74 -7.64 0.83 -8.99
C ASP A 74 -7.32 2.19 -8.36
N GLU A 75 -7.36 3.24 -9.18
CA GLU A 75 -7.03 4.59 -8.73
C GLU A 75 -8.05 5.14 -7.72
N GLN A 76 -9.32 4.71 -7.81
CA GLN A 76 -10.37 5.18 -6.91
C GLN A 76 -10.13 4.71 -5.46
N THR A 77 -9.73 3.46 -5.26
CA THR A 77 -9.37 2.94 -3.92
C THR A 77 -8.10 3.60 -3.39
N LYS A 78 -7.11 3.88 -4.25
CA LYS A 78 -5.92 4.67 -3.88
C LYS A 78 -6.26 6.09 -3.43
N GLU A 79 -7.11 6.79 -4.17
CA GLU A 79 -7.60 8.12 -3.80
C GLU A 79 -8.34 8.08 -2.45
N THR A 80 -9.20 7.07 -2.26
CA THR A 80 -9.94 6.89 -1.00
C THR A 80 -9.01 6.66 0.18
N PHE A 81 -7.99 5.80 0.03
CA PHE A 81 -6.95 5.62 1.05
C PHE A 81 -6.27 6.94 1.38
N THR A 82 -5.82 7.65 0.35
CA THR A 82 -5.04 8.90 0.48
C THR A 82 -5.85 10.00 1.16
N GLN A 83 -7.13 10.16 0.81
CA GLN A 83 -8.01 11.14 1.44
C GLN A 83 -8.22 10.85 2.93
N ASN A 84 -8.48 9.58 3.27
CA ASN A 84 -8.72 9.16 4.64
C ASN A 84 -7.46 9.31 5.51
N ILE A 85 -6.28 8.90 5.02
CA ILE A 85 -5.03 8.99 5.78
C ILE A 85 -4.60 10.45 5.97
N ASN A 86 -4.77 11.30 4.95
CA ASN A 86 -4.51 12.74 5.07
C ASN A 86 -5.45 13.41 6.09
N THR A 87 -6.71 12.99 6.11
CA THR A 87 -7.68 13.47 7.11
C THR A 87 -7.23 13.11 8.52
N VAL A 88 -6.81 11.86 8.74
CA VAL A 88 -6.22 11.43 10.03
C VAL A 88 -5.01 12.28 10.42
N GLN A 89 -4.08 12.49 9.50
CA GLN A 89 -2.86 13.28 9.76
C GLN A 89 -3.17 14.75 10.08
N SER A 90 -4.23 15.31 9.50
CA SER A 90 -4.61 16.72 9.72
C SER A 90 -4.95 17.01 11.19
N PHE A 91 -5.49 16.04 11.95
CA PHE A 91 -5.77 16.19 13.38
C PHE A 91 -4.51 16.36 14.23
N PHE A 92 -3.33 16.02 13.70
CA PHE A 92 -2.06 16.12 14.40
C PHE A 92 -1.25 17.36 13.99
N THR A 93 -1.85 18.31 13.25
CA THR A 93 -1.19 19.56 12.87
C THR A 93 -1.43 20.64 13.96
N GLY A 94 -0.59 20.73 15.00
CA GLY A 94 -0.74 21.75 16.06
C GLY A 94 0.15 21.59 17.31
N GLU A 95 0.03 22.57 18.24
CA GLU A 95 0.86 22.71 19.48
C GLU A 95 0.67 21.60 20.53
N SER A 96 -0.33 20.71 20.39
CA SER A 96 -0.70 19.69 21.39
C SER A 96 -0.07 18.30 21.15
N THR A 97 0.94 18.20 20.29
CA THR A 97 1.52 16.92 19.86
C THR A 97 2.70 16.41 20.72
N ASP A 98 3.11 17.13 21.77
CA ASP A 98 4.32 16.81 22.55
C ASP A 98 4.24 15.57 23.45
N SER A 99 3.07 14.93 23.55
CA SER A 99 2.94 13.66 24.27
C SER A 99 3.63 12.53 23.49
N THR A 100 4.47 11.74 24.17
CA THR A 100 5.12 10.55 23.58
C THR A 100 4.10 9.59 22.96
N VAL A 101 2.90 9.47 23.54
CA VAL A 101 1.84 8.61 23.01
C VAL A 101 1.32 9.15 21.66
N VAL A 102 1.13 10.46 21.56
CA VAL A 102 0.67 11.11 20.33
C VAL A 102 1.72 11.00 19.23
N GLN A 103 3.00 11.21 19.56
CA GLN A 103 4.10 11.04 18.60
C GLN A 103 4.22 9.60 18.07
N ASN A 104 4.01 8.60 18.94
CA ASN A 104 3.98 7.20 18.51
C ASN A 104 2.84 6.94 17.52
N VAL A 105 1.65 7.49 17.76
CA VAL A 105 0.50 7.37 16.84
C VAL A 105 0.79 8.03 15.50
N ILE A 106 1.31 9.26 15.50
CA ILE A 106 1.72 9.99 14.28
C ILE A 106 2.73 9.16 13.48
N THR A 107 3.74 8.62 14.16
CA THR A 107 4.77 7.77 13.54
C THR A 107 4.14 6.54 12.88
N LYS A 108 3.23 5.85 13.58
CA LYS A 108 2.57 4.65 13.06
C LYS A 108 1.67 4.94 11.86
N ILE A 109 0.97 6.07 11.86
CA ILE A 109 0.17 6.53 10.72
C ILE A 109 1.08 6.84 9.52
N GLY A 110 2.21 7.51 9.74
CA GLY A 110 3.20 7.80 8.70
C GLY A 110 3.84 6.53 8.13
N GLU A 111 4.17 5.55 8.98
CA GLU A 111 4.63 4.22 8.53
C GLU A 111 3.57 3.52 7.67
N TYR A 112 2.29 3.59 8.07
CA TYR A 112 1.18 2.99 7.34
C TYR A 112 0.99 3.61 5.95
N GLU A 113 1.04 4.95 5.86
CA GLU A 113 1.00 5.68 4.59
C GLU A 113 2.20 5.34 3.70
N SER A 114 3.41 5.34 4.26
CA SER A 114 4.63 5.02 3.53
C SER A 114 4.60 3.61 2.95
N ASN A 115 4.12 2.64 3.73
CA ASN A 115 3.96 1.25 3.27
C ASN A 115 2.95 1.15 2.13
N PHE A 116 1.82 1.85 2.23
CA PHE A 116 0.84 1.91 1.15
C PHE A 116 1.44 2.47 -0.13
N ASN A 117 2.14 3.60 -0.04
CA ASN A 117 2.80 4.24 -1.18
C ASN A 117 3.85 3.33 -1.82
N GLN A 118 4.55 2.52 -1.03
CA GLN A 118 5.49 1.53 -1.54
C GLN A 118 4.78 0.43 -2.34
N ILE A 119 3.61 -0.05 -1.88
CA ILE A 119 2.79 -1.02 -2.63
C ILE A 119 2.32 -0.40 -3.95
N VAL A 120 1.89 0.87 -3.95
CA VAL A 120 1.49 1.59 -5.16
C VAL A 120 2.64 1.63 -6.17
N GLN A 121 3.83 2.03 -5.73
CA GLN A 121 5.03 2.09 -6.59
C GLN A 121 5.41 0.73 -7.17
N LEU A 122 5.42 -0.32 -6.34
CA LEU A 122 5.71 -1.69 -6.78
C LEU A 122 4.67 -2.17 -7.81
N ASN A 123 3.41 -1.79 -7.66
CA ASN A 123 2.36 -2.14 -8.61
C ASN A 123 2.49 -1.35 -9.93
N GLU A 124 2.83 -0.06 -9.87
CA GLU A 124 3.13 0.74 -11.07
C GLU A 124 4.32 0.17 -11.84
N GLU A 125 5.39 -0.21 -11.14
CA GLU A 125 6.55 -0.89 -11.72
C GLU A 125 6.16 -2.22 -12.36
N LYS A 126 5.42 -3.07 -11.64
CA LYS A 126 4.87 -4.33 -12.17
C LYS A 126 4.07 -4.09 -13.45
N ASN A 127 3.18 -3.11 -13.46
CA ASN A 127 2.34 -2.80 -14.62
C ASN A 127 3.16 -2.33 -15.82
N ARG A 128 4.19 -1.52 -15.60
CA ARG A 128 5.13 -1.09 -16.66
C ARG A 128 5.89 -2.30 -17.22
N LEU A 129 6.47 -3.13 -16.36
CA LEU A 129 7.21 -4.32 -16.76
C LEU A 129 6.33 -5.30 -17.54
N VAL A 130 5.08 -5.53 -17.12
CA VAL A 130 4.16 -6.47 -17.79
C VAL A 130 3.67 -5.93 -19.13
N ASN A 131 3.17 -4.69 -19.16
CA ASN A 131 2.46 -4.16 -20.32
C ASN A 131 3.38 -3.61 -21.41
N GLN A 132 4.62 -3.28 -21.05
CA GLN A 132 5.61 -2.72 -21.95
C GLN A 132 6.79 -3.69 -22.11
N ASP A 133 7.70 -3.74 -21.15
CA ASP A 133 9.00 -4.43 -21.29
C ASP A 133 8.85 -5.91 -21.66
N PHE A 134 8.04 -6.67 -20.92
CA PHE A 134 7.86 -8.11 -21.14
C PHE A 134 7.24 -8.40 -22.50
N LYS A 135 6.24 -7.59 -22.89
CA LYS A 135 5.55 -7.73 -24.18
C LYS A 135 6.46 -7.34 -25.34
N ASP A 136 7.21 -6.25 -25.22
CA ASP A 136 8.12 -5.78 -26.25
C ASP A 136 9.26 -6.77 -26.47
N ILE A 137 9.86 -7.27 -25.39
CA ILE A 137 10.93 -8.28 -25.45
C ILE A 137 10.39 -9.62 -25.98
N SER A 138 9.18 -10.04 -25.60
CA SER A 138 8.56 -11.26 -26.17
C SER A 138 8.36 -11.12 -27.69
N ASN A 139 7.89 -9.96 -28.15
CA ASN A 139 7.75 -9.68 -29.58
C ASN A 139 9.09 -9.66 -30.31
N GLU A 140 10.12 -9.05 -29.71
CA GLU A 140 11.48 -9.04 -30.26
C GLU A 140 12.04 -10.47 -30.35
N LEU A 141 11.85 -11.29 -29.31
CA LEU A 141 12.26 -12.69 -29.29
C LEU A 141 11.55 -13.50 -30.39
N ARG A 142 10.25 -13.27 -30.57
CA ARG A 142 9.45 -13.89 -31.63
C ARG A 142 9.95 -13.50 -33.01
N GLN A 143 10.30 -12.22 -33.20
CA GLN A 143 10.85 -11.72 -34.45
C GLN A 143 12.19 -12.39 -34.76
N ILE A 144 13.16 -12.38 -33.84
CA ILE A 144 14.48 -12.97 -34.09
C ILE A 144 14.40 -14.50 -34.31
N ILE A 145 13.49 -15.21 -33.64
CA ILE A 145 13.25 -16.65 -33.91
C ILE A 145 12.68 -16.84 -35.33
N THR A 146 11.77 -15.97 -35.77
CA THR A 146 11.18 -16.04 -37.11
C THR A 146 12.20 -15.73 -38.19
N GLU A 147 13.03 -14.71 -38.00
CA GLU A 147 14.11 -14.37 -38.92
C GLU A 147 15.15 -15.51 -38.98
N PHE A 148 15.50 -16.11 -37.82
CA PHE A 148 16.40 -17.27 -37.76
C PHE A 148 15.82 -18.48 -38.50
N LYS A 149 14.52 -18.73 -38.36
CA LYS A 149 13.80 -19.76 -39.12
C LYS A 149 13.91 -19.51 -40.63
N THR A 150 13.70 -18.28 -41.08
CA THR A 150 13.81 -17.91 -42.51
C THR A 150 15.22 -18.16 -43.03
N LEU A 151 16.25 -17.71 -42.30
CA LEU A 151 17.65 -17.95 -42.64
C LEU A 151 17.96 -19.45 -42.74
N ALA A 152 17.48 -20.25 -41.77
CA ALA A 152 17.64 -21.70 -41.80
C ALA A 152 16.95 -22.34 -43.02
N GLN A 153 15.78 -21.82 -43.42
CA GLN A 153 15.04 -22.27 -44.59
C GLN A 153 15.77 -21.94 -45.89
N GLU A 154 16.31 -20.73 -46.03
CA GLU A 154 17.10 -20.30 -47.20
C GLU A 154 18.39 -21.14 -47.35
N ASN A 155 18.98 -21.55 -46.24
CA ASN A 155 20.15 -22.42 -46.20
C ASN A 155 19.81 -23.93 -46.26
N ASN A 156 18.53 -24.30 -46.44
CA ASN A 156 18.04 -25.68 -46.52
C ASN A 156 18.35 -26.55 -45.27
N ILE A 157 18.43 -25.93 -44.09
CA ILE A 157 18.71 -26.61 -42.82
C ILE A 157 17.40 -26.94 -42.10
N SER A 158 16.71 -27.98 -42.56
CA SER A 158 15.37 -28.38 -42.06
C SER A 158 15.31 -28.62 -40.54
N THR A 159 16.40 -29.14 -39.94
CA THR A 159 16.51 -29.36 -38.50
C THR A 159 16.41 -28.05 -37.71
N LEU A 160 17.07 -26.97 -38.17
CA LEU A 160 16.99 -25.67 -37.51
C LEU A 160 15.61 -25.02 -37.68
N VAL A 161 14.95 -25.22 -38.83
CA VAL A 161 13.56 -24.79 -39.04
C VAL A 161 12.61 -25.49 -38.05
N PHE A 162 12.78 -26.80 -37.84
CA PHE A 162 12.00 -27.57 -36.86
C PHE A 162 12.18 -27.00 -35.45
N TYR A 163 13.42 -26.78 -35.02
CA TYR A 163 13.67 -26.23 -33.70
C TYR A 163 13.14 -24.80 -33.55
N ALA A 164 13.27 -23.94 -34.56
CA ALA A 164 12.72 -22.59 -34.50
C ALA A 164 11.19 -22.58 -34.35
N ASN A 165 10.47 -23.47 -35.04
CA ASN A 165 9.03 -23.64 -34.82
C ASN A 165 8.70 -24.07 -33.39
N SER A 166 9.47 -25.01 -32.83
CA SER A 166 9.27 -25.45 -31.45
C SER A 166 9.61 -24.34 -30.43
N LEU A 167 10.59 -23.48 -30.71
CA LEU A 167 10.86 -22.30 -29.87
C LEU A 167 9.68 -21.32 -29.88
N LEU A 168 9.09 -21.04 -31.04
CA LEU A 168 7.89 -20.18 -31.14
C LEU A 168 6.74 -20.72 -30.29
N ASN A 169 6.47 -22.03 -30.38
CA ASN A 169 5.42 -22.67 -29.57
C ASN A 169 5.72 -22.59 -28.07
N LYS A 170 6.99 -22.73 -27.66
CA LYS A 170 7.39 -22.58 -26.25
C LYS A 170 7.25 -21.14 -25.77
N LEU A 171 7.60 -20.16 -26.61
CA LEU A 171 7.41 -18.75 -26.32
C LEU A 171 5.93 -18.42 -26.11
N ASP A 172 5.04 -18.90 -27.00
CA ASP A 172 3.58 -18.77 -26.85
C ASP A 172 3.09 -19.35 -25.52
N ASN A 173 3.62 -20.51 -25.13
CA ASN A 173 3.27 -21.12 -23.86
C ASN A 173 3.76 -20.27 -22.67
N ILE A 174 4.96 -19.71 -22.72
CA ILE A 174 5.48 -18.82 -21.68
C ILE A 174 4.62 -17.56 -21.58
N ASP A 175 4.24 -16.93 -22.70
CA ASP A 175 3.38 -15.73 -22.72
C ASP A 175 2.02 -16.02 -22.04
N ASN A 176 1.41 -17.16 -22.37
CA ASN A 176 0.13 -17.58 -21.80
C ASN A 176 0.23 -17.88 -20.30
N LEU A 177 1.22 -18.68 -19.88
CA LEU A 177 1.45 -19.00 -18.48
C LEU A 177 1.76 -17.73 -17.66
N SER A 178 2.57 -16.82 -18.22
CA SER A 178 2.93 -15.54 -17.58
C SER A 178 1.72 -14.67 -17.35
N SER A 179 0.82 -14.56 -18.33
CA SER A 179 -0.43 -13.82 -18.21
C SER A 179 -1.31 -14.37 -17.07
N MET A 180 -1.34 -15.69 -16.87
CA MET A 180 -2.05 -16.29 -15.74
C MET A 180 -1.40 -15.95 -14.39
N TYR A 181 -0.07 -16.08 -14.29
CA TYR A 181 0.65 -15.73 -13.06
C TYR A 181 0.52 -14.25 -12.68
N PHE A 182 0.56 -13.33 -13.64
CA PHE A 182 0.43 -11.89 -13.35
C PHE A 182 -0.92 -11.54 -12.72
N SER A 183 -1.94 -12.37 -12.95
CA SER A 183 -3.26 -12.26 -12.33
C SER A 183 -3.35 -13.05 -11.02
N SER A 184 -2.98 -14.33 -11.03
CA SER A 184 -3.16 -15.23 -9.89
C SER A 184 -2.15 -15.01 -8.76
N LYS A 185 -0.95 -14.54 -9.11
CA LYS A 185 0.24 -14.41 -8.25
C LYS A 185 0.62 -15.73 -7.54
N SER A 186 0.17 -16.87 -8.05
CA SER A 186 0.32 -18.14 -7.36
C SER A 186 1.73 -18.73 -7.53
N LEU A 187 2.24 -19.37 -6.49
CA LEU A 187 3.52 -20.09 -6.54
C LEU A 187 3.50 -21.22 -7.59
N GLY A 188 2.35 -21.86 -7.78
CA GLY A 188 2.16 -22.91 -8.79
C GLY A 188 2.37 -22.37 -10.21
N ASP A 189 1.74 -21.24 -10.54
CA ASP A 189 1.87 -20.62 -11.86
C ASP A 189 3.29 -20.10 -12.11
N LYS A 190 3.92 -19.50 -11.09
CA LYS A 190 5.35 -19.12 -11.15
C LYS A 190 6.22 -20.31 -11.53
N ASN A 191 6.06 -21.43 -10.83
CA ASN A 191 6.86 -22.63 -11.07
C ASN A 191 6.64 -23.21 -12.46
N ASN A 192 5.41 -23.18 -12.98
CA ASN A 192 5.10 -23.61 -14.34
C ASN A 192 5.86 -22.77 -15.39
N ILE A 193 5.94 -21.45 -15.18
CA ILE A 193 6.66 -20.54 -16.09
C ILE A 193 8.17 -20.78 -16.01
N LEU A 194 8.73 -20.92 -14.81
CA LEU A 194 10.16 -21.22 -14.63
C LEU A 194 10.55 -22.53 -15.32
N ASN A 195 9.69 -23.55 -15.24
CA ASN A 195 9.90 -24.80 -15.97
C ASN A 195 9.86 -24.58 -17.49
N ALA A 196 8.90 -23.80 -18.00
CA ALA A 196 8.81 -23.48 -19.42
C ALA A 196 10.05 -22.71 -19.93
N PHE A 197 10.58 -21.76 -19.14
CA PHE A 197 11.85 -21.10 -19.42
C PHE A 197 13.01 -22.09 -19.49
N ASN A 198 13.12 -23.02 -18.54
CA ASN A 198 14.18 -24.04 -18.52
C ASN A 198 14.10 -24.98 -19.73
N GLU A 199 12.90 -25.33 -20.18
CA GLU A 199 12.70 -26.13 -21.39
C GLU A 199 13.13 -25.39 -22.66
N LEU A 200 12.83 -24.10 -22.76
CA LEU A 200 13.25 -23.26 -23.89
C LEU A 200 14.77 -23.10 -23.90
N ASP A 201 15.38 -22.82 -22.74
CA ASP A 201 16.84 -22.75 -22.58
C ASP A 201 17.53 -24.06 -22.99
N SER A 202 17.01 -25.20 -22.52
CA SER A 202 17.51 -26.53 -22.90
C SER A 202 17.43 -26.75 -24.42
N GLN A 203 16.37 -26.25 -25.06
CA GLN A 203 16.23 -26.35 -26.51
C GLN A 203 17.22 -25.43 -27.26
N LEU A 204 17.49 -24.23 -26.76
CA LEU A 204 18.53 -23.36 -27.31
C LEU A 204 19.90 -24.03 -27.22
N LEU A 205 20.23 -24.68 -26.10
CA LEU A 205 21.48 -25.43 -25.95
C LEU A 205 21.61 -26.56 -26.99
N VAL A 206 20.52 -27.29 -27.26
CA VAL A 206 20.52 -28.35 -28.30
C VAL A 206 20.73 -27.74 -29.69
N MET A 207 20.07 -26.62 -30.00
CA MET A 207 20.23 -25.94 -31.28
C MET A 207 21.66 -25.46 -31.53
N GLN A 208 22.36 -25.03 -30.48
CA GLN A 208 23.74 -24.56 -30.57
C GLN A 208 24.68 -25.61 -31.20
N TYR A 209 24.48 -26.90 -30.93
CA TYR A 209 25.29 -27.98 -31.53
C TYR A 209 25.02 -28.19 -33.02
N GLY A 210 23.88 -27.71 -33.53
CA GLY A 210 23.52 -27.81 -34.95
C GLY A 210 24.03 -26.66 -35.82
N LEU A 211 24.71 -25.68 -35.23
CA LEU A 211 25.23 -24.49 -35.93
C LEU A 211 26.63 -24.80 -36.49
N THR A 212 26.76 -24.74 -37.81
CA THR A 212 28.01 -25.08 -38.51
C THR A 212 28.58 -23.92 -39.34
N SER A 213 27.86 -22.81 -39.44
CA SER A 213 28.24 -21.62 -40.22
C SER A 213 28.10 -20.33 -39.39
N ASP A 214 28.87 -19.31 -39.78
CA ASP A 214 29.05 -18.08 -38.99
C ASP A 214 27.75 -17.26 -38.86
N GLU A 215 26.98 -17.13 -39.94
CA GLU A 215 25.78 -16.28 -39.98
C GLU A 215 24.62 -16.80 -39.08
N PRO A 216 24.21 -18.09 -39.13
CA PRO A 216 23.28 -18.64 -38.15
C PRO A 216 23.80 -18.59 -36.72
N THR A 217 25.12 -18.68 -36.53
CA THR A 217 25.74 -18.61 -35.19
C THR A 217 25.60 -17.22 -34.58
N GLU A 218 25.87 -16.16 -35.35
CA GLU A 218 25.69 -14.78 -34.89
C GLU A 218 24.23 -14.51 -34.50
N MET A 219 23.30 -14.94 -35.36
CA MET A 219 21.87 -14.74 -35.14
C MET A 219 21.35 -15.52 -33.93
N PHE A 220 21.82 -16.75 -33.74
CA PHE A 220 21.53 -17.54 -32.55
C PHE A 220 22.03 -16.86 -31.27
N ASN A 221 23.23 -16.27 -31.28
CA ASN A 221 23.75 -15.55 -30.13
C ASN A 221 22.91 -14.31 -29.78
N LYS A 222 22.41 -13.58 -30.78
CA LYS A 222 21.44 -12.47 -30.57
C LYS A 222 20.14 -12.99 -29.94
N MET A 223 19.58 -14.07 -30.48
CA MET A 223 18.39 -14.72 -29.94
C MET A 223 18.57 -15.13 -28.47
N LYS A 224 19.70 -15.74 -28.12
CA LYS A 224 20.03 -16.10 -26.74
C LYS A 224 20.11 -14.87 -25.83
N GLY A 225 20.71 -13.79 -26.31
CA GLY A 225 20.75 -12.52 -25.56
C GLY A 225 19.36 -11.97 -25.24
N ILE A 226 18.47 -11.95 -26.23
CA ILE A 226 17.07 -11.50 -26.05
C ILE A 226 16.30 -12.45 -25.11
N PHE A 227 16.52 -13.77 -25.23
CA PHE A 227 15.92 -14.75 -24.31
C PHE A 227 16.33 -14.53 -22.85
N GLU A 228 17.60 -14.23 -22.58
CA GLU A 228 18.04 -13.90 -21.22
C GLU A 228 17.40 -12.60 -20.70
N GLN A 229 17.24 -11.59 -21.55
CA GLN A 229 16.51 -10.37 -21.19
C GLN A 229 15.03 -10.67 -20.88
N PHE A 230 14.41 -11.55 -21.65
CA PHE A 230 13.03 -11.97 -21.45
C PHE A 230 12.84 -12.64 -20.08
N LYS A 231 13.72 -13.60 -19.75
CA LYS A 231 13.75 -14.28 -18.45
C LYS A 231 14.03 -13.32 -17.29
N ASN A 232 14.96 -12.38 -17.47
CA ASN A 232 15.27 -11.38 -16.44
C ASN A 232 14.09 -10.44 -16.19
N THR A 233 13.40 -10.00 -17.25
CA THR A 233 12.20 -9.15 -17.13
C THR A 233 11.09 -9.89 -16.37
N PHE A 234 10.89 -11.18 -16.65
CA PHE A 234 9.99 -12.01 -15.86
C PHE A 234 10.38 -12.04 -14.37
N ASN A 235 11.65 -12.25 -14.05
CA ASN A 235 12.13 -12.29 -12.66
C ASN A 235 11.97 -10.93 -11.94
N GLN A 236 12.10 -9.82 -12.66
CA GLN A 236 11.81 -8.49 -12.12
C GLN A 236 10.32 -8.34 -11.77
N ILE A 237 9.43 -8.84 -12.62
CA ILE A 237 7.98 -8.85 -12.35
C ILE A 237 7.67 -9.70 -11.11
N VAL A 238 8.24 -10.90 -11.02
CA VAL A 238 8.12 -11.77 -9.83
C VAL A 238 8.57 -11.02 -8.58
N THR A 239 9.73 -10.36 -8.64
CA THR A 239 10.27 -9.59 -7.50
C THR A 239 9.34 -8.46 -7.10
N ALA A 240 8.78 -7.71 -8.07
CA ALA A 240 7.84 -6.62 -7.81
C ALA A 240 6.52 -7.11 -7.18
N ILE A 241 6.08 -8.33 -7.52
CA ILE A 241 4.90 -8.97 -6.91
C ILE A 241 5.23 -9.44 -5.48
N GLU A 242 6.29 -10.22 -5.31
CA GLU A 242 6.63 -10.87 -4.04
C GLU A 242 7.11 -9.87 -2.98
N SER A 243 7.67 -8.73 -3.40
CA SER A 243 8.07 -7.65 -2.47
C SER A 243 6.87 -6.94 -1.83
N GLN A 244 5.66 -7.08 -2.38
CA GLN A 244 4.45 -6.48 -1.80
C GLN A 244 3.93 -7.30 -0.61
N GLU A 245 4.08 -8.63 -0.63
CA GLU A 245 3.53 -9.54 0.38
C GLU A 245 3.95 -9.19 1.82
N PRO A 246 5.24 -9.00 2.16
CA PRO A 246 5.63 -8.63 3.52
C PRO A 246 5.10 -7.25 3.95
N ILE A 247 4.94 -6.31 3.01
CA ILE A 247 4.39 -4.98 3.30
C ILE A 247 2.89 -5.08 3.57
N ILE A 248 2.18 -5.89 2.78
CA ILE A 248 0.76 -6.18 2.97
C ILE A 248 0.54 -6.82 4.34
N GLU A 249 1.32 -7.83 4.71
CA GLU A 249 1.24 -8.47 6.03
C GLU A 249 1.48 -7.47 7.17
N GLN A 250 2.51 -6.61 7.04
CA GLN A 250 2.80 -5.57 8.03
C GLN A 250 1.62 -4.59 8.18
N MET A 251 1.02 -4.17 7.07
CA MET A 251 -0.15 -3.27 7.09
C MET A 251 -1.39 -3.96 7.67
N GLU A 252 -1.61 -5.25 7.40
CA GLU A 252 -2.70 -6.01 8.00
C GLU A 252 -2.55 -6.14 9.53
N GLN A 253 -1.32 -6.35 10.01
CA GLN A 253 -1.03 -6.37 11.45
C GLN A 253 -1.24 -5.00 12.11
N ALA A 254 -0.90 -3.90 11.42
CA ALA A 254 -1.10 -2.55 11.92
C ALA A 254 -2.58 -2.14 12.06
N ARG A 255 -3.50 -2.93 11.49
CA ARG A 255 -4.96 -2.73 11.63
C ARG A 255 -5.52 -3.24 12.97
N VAL A 256 -4.84 -4.21 13.60
CA VAL A 256 -5.30 -4.93 14.81
C VAL A 256 -4.77 -4.25 16.06
#